data_AF-A0A954WZE0-F1
#
_entry.id   AF-A0A954WZE0-F1
#
_cell.length_a   1.000
_cell.length_b   1.000
_cell.length_c   1.000
_cell.angle_alpha   90.00
_cell.angle_beta   90.00
_cell.angle_gamma   90.00
#
_symmetry.space_group_name_H-M   'P 1'
#
loop_
_entity.id
_entity.type
_entity.pdbx_description
1 polymer ?
#
loop_
_entity_poly.entity_id
_entity_poly.type
_entity_poly.pdbx_seq_one_letter_code
_entity_poly.pdbx_strand_id
1 'polypeptide(L)'
;MVAPNFHHSYWAVFAMFIVATGFSPTAGDENNRSPEQDKNAKRDFTLDVLPLLTSKCFGCHGEDPDDVKGEYDLRSLDGMLRGGESGEPSIVVGNPEESTLVQAIKWDGLEMPPKENDRLDDAQIASIEAWVRAGAPWPTSAEQKAFRDAAAKLVLTDDGVIVSTSGGQSADWTNRRYKPEDIWAFQPLVKVQQQFDVTEDGRAGAVHPIDFFVQRKLKDAGFTPAESASPEVLLRRAMYDLAGLPPTPEQTAEFLNAWQKDSDAAWDNLISALLESPHYGERSAQHWLDVVRYADTGGYSNDYERSNAWRYRDYVIRSFNQDKPYDQFVIEQLAGDELADESVRERLGDDAVHATRLSGDYTEQESEWIVATGFLRMGPWDNAMVKAPEARQIFLDDVVNSFGQTF
;
A
#
# COMPACT_ATOMS: atom_id res chain seq x y z
N MET A 1 23.71 -29.46 -48.04
CA MET A 1 23.27 -30.87 -47.99
C MET A 1 22.45 -31.05 -46.73
N VAL A 2 21.18 -31.41 -46.91
CA VAL A 2 20.28 -32.16 -46.00
C VAL A 2 20.11 -31.63 -44.57
N ALA A 3 18.97 -30.95 -44.36
CA ALA A 3 18.27 -30.94 -43.07
C ALA A 3 17.66 -32.32 -42.78
N PRO A 4 17.26 -32.64 -41.52
CA PRO A 4 15.86 -32.34 -41.19
C PRO A 4 15.59 -31.89 -39.75
N ASN A 5 14.64 -30.95 -39.68
CA ASN A 5 13.57 -30.73 -38.70
C ASN A 5 13.43 -31.67 -37.50
N PHE A 6 13.26 -31.08 -36.31
CA PHE A 6 12.24 -31.51 -35.34
C PHE A 6 11.60 -30.30 -34.64
N HIS A 7 10.36 -30.02 -35.04
CA HIS A 7 9.36 -29.29 -34.26
C HIS A 7 8.75 -30.27 -33.25
N HIS A 8 8.51 -29.86 -31.99
CA HIS A 8 7.30 -30.28 -31.27
C HIS A 8 6.82 -29.21 -30.28
N SER A 9 5.71 -28.60 -30.67
CA SER A 9 4.82 -27.76 -29.88
C SER A 9 3.84 -28.68 -29.14
N TYR A 10 3.60 -28.46 -27.85
CA TYR A 10 2.47 -29.04 -27.13
C TYR A 10 1.56 -27.91 -26.66
N TRP A 11 0.59 -27.55 -27.51
CA TRP A 11 -0.65 -26.90 -27.10
C TRP A 11 -1.75 -27.95 -27.21
N ALA A 12 -2.27 -28.40 -26.08
CA ALA A 12 -3.44 -29.28 -26.05
C ALA A 12 -4.69 -28.42 -26.27
N VAL A 13 -5.25 -28.49 -27.49
CA VAL A 13 -6.58 -27.93 -27.81
C VAL A 13 -7.61 -29.04 -27.59
N PHE A 14 -8.48 -28.85 -26.61
CA PHE A 14 -9.70 -29.65 -26.46
C PHE A 14 -10.69 -29.25 -27.56
N ALA A 15 -10.84 -30.09 -28.59
CA ALA A 15 -11.88 -29.94 -29.59
C ALA A 15 -13.19 -30.54 -29.09
N MET A 16 -14.13 -29.67 -28.67
CA MET A 16 -15.50 -30.06 -28.35
C MET A 16 -16.32 -30.03 -29.65
N PHE A 17 -16.74 -31.21 -30.13
CA PHE A 17 -17.69 -31.33 -31.22
C PHE A 17 -19.06 -30.80 -30.77
N ILE A 18 -19.48 -29.65 -31.31
CA ILE A 18 -20.88 -29.19 -31.23
C ILE A 18 -21.58 -29.64 -32.50
N VAL A 19 -22.53 -30.57 -32.35
CA VAL A 19 -23.51 -30.91 -33.38
C VAL A 19 -24.43 -29.70 -33.55
N ALA A 20 -24.33 -29.02 -34.69
CA ALA A 20 -25.22 -27.94 -35.05
C ALA A 20 -26.60 -28.51 -35.45
N THR A 21 -27.51 -28.65 -34.49
CA THR A 21 -28.95 -28.69 -34.77
C THR A 21 -29.42 -27.25 -34.96
N GLY A 22 -29.81 -26.91 -36.20
CA GLY A 22 -30.36 -25.60 -36.52
C GLY A 22 -31.66 -25.34 -35.76
N PHE A 23 -31.62 -24.35 -34.87
CA PHE A 23 -32.78 -23.70 -34.31
C PHE A 23 -32.78 -22.26 -34.83
N SER A 24 -33.71 -21.93 -35.72
CA SER A 24 -34.03 -20.54 -36.03
C SER A 24 -34.85 -19.98 -34.88
N PRO A 25 -34.47 -18.87 -34.23
CA PRO A 25 -35.32 -18.25 -33.25
C PRO A 25 -36.42 -17.46 -33.98
N THR A 26 -37.65 -17.95 -33.86
CA THR A 26 -38.85 -17.17 -34.11
C THR A 26 -39.00 -16.12 -33.03
N ALA A 27 -39.39 -14.91 -33.41
CA ALA A 27 -39.71 -13.82 -32.51
C ALA A 27 -40.79 -14.25 -31.49
N GLY A 28 -40.48 -14.08 -30.20
CA GLY A 28 -41.39 -14.32 -29.07
C GLY A 28 -40.86 -15.36 -28.09
N ASP A 29 -40.02 -14.94 -27.14
CA ASP A 29 -39.97 -15.56 -25.80
C ASP A 29 -39.30 -14.60 -24.80
N GLU A 30 -40.00 -14.35 -23.69
CA GLU A 30 -39.60 -13.44 -22.62
C GLU A 30 -38.37 -14.00 -21.86
N ASN A 31 -37.29 -13.22 -21.85
CA ASN A 31 -36.29 -13.06 -20.78
C ASN A 31 -36.06 -14.25 -19.80
N ASN A 32 -35.57 -15.39 -20.28
CA ASN A 32 -35.25 -16.55 -19.43
C ASN A 32 -33.82 -16.47 -18.87
N ARG A 33 -33.60 -15.60 -17.88
CA ARG A 33 -32.34 -15.53 -17.09
C ARG A 33 -32.33 -16.65 -16.05
N SER A 34 -31.16 -17.27 -15.84
CA SER A 34 -31.01 -18.18 -14.71
C SER A 34 -31.15 -17.42 -13.38
N PRO A 35 -31.57 -18.07 -12.28
CA PRO A 35 -31.68 -17.42 -10.97
C PRO A 35 -30.39 -16.72 -10.52
N GLU A 36 -29.23 -17.26 -10.89
CA GLU A 36 -27.93 -16.68 -10.57
C GLU A 36 -27.63 -15.43 -11.43
N GLN A 37 -28.01 -15.46 -12.71
CA GLN A 37 -27.87 -14.30 -13.60
C GLN A 37 -28.77 -13.14 -13.18
N ASP A 38 -30.01 -13.41 -12.77
CA ASP A 38 -30.91 -12.37 -12.24
C ASP A 38 -30.38 -11.76 -10.93
N LYS A 39 -29.87 -12.61 -10.03
CA LYS A 39 -29.27 -12.18 -8.78
C LYS A 39 -28.04 -11.30 -9.01
N ASN A 40 -27.16 -11.67 -9.94
CA ASN A 40 -25.98 -10.86 -10.29
C ASN A 40 -26.38 -9.52 -10.91
N ALA A 41 -27.32 -9.50 -11.85
CA ALA A 41 -27.78 -8.26 -12.46
C ALA A 41 -28.45 -7.30 -11.45
N LYS A 42 -29.19 -7.82 -10.46
CA LYS A 42 -29.74 -7.03 -9.35
C LYS A 42 -28.65 -6.48 -8.42
N ARG A 43 -27.60 -7.27 -8.17
CA ARG A 43 -26.42 -6.83 -7.40
C ARG A 43 -25.71 -5.70 -8.12
N ASP A 44 -25.38 -5.89 -9.39
CA ASP A 44 -24.62 -4.92 -10.20
C ASP A 44 -25.41 -3.62 -10.37
N PHE A 45 -26.74 -3.69 -10.54
CA PHE A 45 -27.58 -2.50 -10.46
C PHE A 45 -27.42 -1.75 -9.13
N THR A 46 -27.45 -2.47 -8.01
CA THR A 46 -27.41 -1.87 -6.67
C THR A 46 -26.07 -1.22 -6.37
N LEU A 47 -24.97 -1.86 -6.77
CA LEU A 47 -23.62 -1.46 -6.42
C LEU A 47 -23.01 -0.49 -7.42
N ASP A 48 -23.34 -0.62 -8.71
CA ASP A 48 -22.66 0.11 -9.78
C ASP A 48 -23.58 1.15 -10.43
N VAL A 49 -24.81 0.79 -10.80
CA VAL A 49 -25.70 1.69 -11.56
C VAL A 49 -26.45 2.68 -10.68
N LEU A 50 -27.03 2.23 -9.56
CA LEU A 50 -27.82 3.09 -8.67
C LEU A 50 -27.01 4.26 -8.09
N PRO A 51 -25.74 4.11 -7.67
CA PRO A 51 -24.91 5.25 -7.25
C PRO A 51 -24.64 6.26 -8.37
N LEU A 52 -24.46 5.79 -9.62
CA LEU A 52 -24.30 6.67 -10.77
C LEU A 52 -25.57 7.48 -11.03
N LEU A 53 -26.74 6.82 -11.05
CA LEU A 53 -28.02 7.51 -11.20
C LEU A 53 -28.26 8.53 -10.08
N THR A 54 -27.94 8.16 -8.84
CA THR A 54 -28.10 9.03 -7.67
C THR A 54 -27.21 10.27 -7.74
N SER A 55 -25.93 10.09 -8.07
CA SER A 55 -24.94 11.17 -8.06
C SER A 55 -24.96 12.06 -9.30
N LYS A 56 -25.31 11.51 -10.47
CA LYS A 56 -25.20 12.20 -11.76
C LYS A 56 -26.54 12.57 -12.38
N CYS A 57 -27.64 11.96 -11.97
CA CYS A 57 -28.92 12.10 -12.67
C CYS A 57 -30.05 12.62 -11.78
N PHE A 58 -30.20 12.11 -10.55
CA PHE A 58 -31.37 12.41 -9.70
C PHE A 58 -31.50 13.88 -9.36
N GLY A 59 -30.40 14.63 -9.22
CA GLY A 59 -30.46 16.07 -8.93
C GLY A 59 -31.20 16.91 -9.98
N CYS A 60 -31.40 16.41 -11.21
CA CYS A 60 -32.23 17.07 -12.24
C CYS A 60 -33.43 16.22 -12.70
N HIS A 61 -33.43 14.91 -12.42
CA HIS A 61 -34.41 13.94 -12.93
C HIS A 61 -35.00 13.08 -11.79
N GLY A 62 -35.30 13.70 -10.64
CA GLY A 62 -36.11 13.06 -9.61
C GLY A 62 -36.02 13.60 -8.17
N GLU A 63 -34.91 14.18 -7.74
CA GLU A 63 -34.70 14.54 -6.32
C GLU A 63 -35.77 15.51 -5.79
N ASP A 64 -36.14 16.52 -6.59
CA ASP A 64 -37.26 17.41 -6.33
C ASP A 64 -38.34 17.26 -7.42
N PRO A 65 -39.55 16.80 -7.08
CA PRO A 65 -40.68 16.69 -8.01
C PRO A 65 -41.06 18.01 -8.71
N ASP A 66 -40.78 19.16 -8.09
CA ASP A 66 -41.13 20.48 -8.62
C ASP A 66 -40.06 21.04 -9.60
N ASP A 67 -38.87 20.41 -9.63
CA ASP A 67 -37.71 20.83 -10.46
C ASP A 67 -37.22 19.71 -11.41
N VAL A 68 -38.07 18.70 -11.70
CA VAL A 68 -37.75 17.63 -12.66
C VAL A 68 -37.69 18.19 -14.08
N LYS A 69 -36.52 18.06 -14.74
CA LYS A 69 -36.35 18.49 -16.12
C LYS A 69 -36.96 17.49 -17.10
N GLY A 70 -37.71 18.01 -18.08
CA GLY A 70 -38.27 17.23 -19.18
C GLY A 70 -39.33 16.22 -18.73
N GLU A 71 -40.00 16.45 -17.60
CA GLU A 71 -41.00 15.56 -16.99
C GLU A 71 -40.50 14.10 -16.77
N TYR A 72 -39.18 13.93 -16.69
CA TYR A 72 -38.52 12.63 -16.73
C TYR A 72 -37.97 12.21 -15.36
N ASP A 73 -38.56 11.16 -14.76
CA ASP A 73 -38.21 10.64 -13.43
C ASP A 73 -37.42 9.33 -13.51
N LEU A 74 -36.16 9.37 -13.06
CA LEU A 74 -35.21 8.25 -13.05
C LEU A 74 -35.24 7.40 -11.77
N ARG A 75 -36.06 7.75 -10.78
CA ARG A 75 -36.06 7.06 -9.47
C ARG A 75 -36.78 5.70 -9.48
N SER A 76 -37.34 5.30 -10.63
CA SER A 76 -37.98 4.00 -10.80
C SER A 76 -37.92 3.54 -12.25
N LEU A 77 -37.94 2.21 -12.44
CA LEU A 77 -38.05 1.61 -13.77
C LEU A 77 -39.33 2.04 -14.49
N ASP A 78 -40.45 2.15 -13.76
CA ASP A 78 -41.74 2.59 -14.32
C ASP A 78 -41.68 4.02 -14.88
N GLY A 79 -40.98 4.93 -14.18
CA GLY A 79 -40.72 6.29 -14.68
C GLY A 79 -39.88 6.29 -15.96
N MET A 80 -38.84 5.46 -16.01
CA MET A 80 -38.01 5.31 -17.20
C MET A 80 -38.76 4.71 -18.39
N LEU A 81 -39.68 3.77 -18.15
CA LEU A 81 -40.51 3.18 -19.20
C LEU A 81 -41.63 4.10 -19.68
N ARG A 82 -42.12 5.00 -18.81
CA ARG A 82 -43.09 6.05 -19.19
C ARG A 82 -42.44 7.12 -20.08
N GLY A 83 -41.16 7.40 -19.87
CA GLY A 83 -40.47 8.49 -20.53
C GLY A 83 -40.80 9.86 -19.90
N GLY A 84 -40.26 10.92 -20.51
CA GLY A 84 -40.53 12.31 -20.13
C GLY A 84 -41.52 12.99 -21.07
N GLU A 85 -41.27 14.27 -21.40
CA GLU A 85 -42.07 15.06 -22.36
C GLU A 85 -42.23 14.40 -23.75
N SER A 86 -41.30 13.52 -24.13
CA SER A 86 -41.38 12.77 -25.39
C SER A 86 -42.48 11.69 -25.40
N GLY A 87 -42.88 11.19 -24.23
CA GLY A 87 -43.80 10.06 -24.08
C GLY A 87 -43.23 8.71 -24.53
N GLU A 88 -41.96 8.65 -24.91
CA GLU A 88 -41.28 7.43 -25.37
C GLU A 88 -40.41 6.82 -24.26
N PRO A 89 -40.36 5.48 -24.12
CA PRO A 89 -39.52 4.80 -23.15
C PRO A 89 -38.05 5.22 -23.28
N SER A 90 -37.47 5.65 -22.17
CA SER A 90 -36.04 6.01 -22.12
C SER A 90 -35.11 4.80 -22.16
N ILE A 91 -35.65 3.64 -21.77
CA ILE A 91 -34.96 2.36 -21.76
C ILE A 91 -35.81 1.37 -22.54
N VAL A 92 -35.19 0.74 -23.53
CA VAL A 92 -35.69 -0.44 -24.20
C VAL A 92 -35.06 -1.64 -23.52
N VAL A 93 -35.87 -2.36 -22.73
CA VAL A 93 -35.41 -3.49 -21.91
C VAL A 93 -34.71 -4.54 -22.77
N GLY A 94 -33.45 -4.84 -22.44
CA GLY A 94 -32.62 -5.79 -23.18
C GLY A 94 -31.88 -5.21 -24.39
N ASN A 95 -32.19 -3.98 -24.82
CA ASN A 95 -31.62 -3.35 -26.00
C ASN A 95 -31.04 -1.95 -25.65
N PRO A 96 -29.79 -1.88 -25.15
CA PRO A 96 -29.16 -0.60 -24.81
C PRO A 96 -28.96 0.29 -26.03
N GLU A 97 -28.78 -0.25 -27.22
CA GLU A 97 -28.53 0.52 -28.44
C GLU A 97 -29.77 1.33 -28.88
N GLU A 98 -30.97 0.82 -28.59
CA GLU A 98 -32.25 1.52 -28.83
C GLU A 98 -32.72 2.38 -27.64
N SER A 99 -32.00 2.35 -26.52
CA SER A 99 -32.37 3.10 -25.32
C SER A 99 -31.88 4.55 -25.40
N THR A 100 -32.79 5.52 -25.41
CA THR A 100 -32.44 6.95 -25.48
C THR A 100 -31.62 7.42 -24.27
N LEU A 101 -31.79 6.79 -23.10
CA LEU A 101 -30.91 7.02 -21.94
C LEU A 101 -29.45 6.70 -22.27
N VAL A 102 -29.18 5.57 -22.95
CA VAL A 102 -27.83 5.11 -23.29
C VAL A 102 -27.22 6.03 -24.35
N GLN A 103 -28.01 6.46 -25.34
CA GLN A 103 -27.58 7.45 -26.33
C GLN A 103 -27.22 8.79 -25.67
N ALA A 104 -28.04 9.22 -24.71
CA ALA A 104 -27.84 10.48 -24.00
C ALA A 104 -26.56 10.50 -23.16
N ILE A 105 -26.25 9.41 -22.45
CA ILE A 105 -25.00 9.31 -21.65
C ILE A 105 -23.75 9.17 -22.51
N LYS A 106 -23.89 8.66 -23.73
CA LYS A 106 -22.79 8.60 -24.72
C LYS A 106 -22.54 9.93 -25.42
N TRP A 107 -23.46 10.89 -25.27
CA TRP A 107 -23.49 12.13 -26.04
C TRP A 107 -23.63 11.86 -27.55
N ASP A 108 -24.50 10.91 -27.90
CA ASP A 108 -24.91 10.67 -29.29
C ASP A 108 -26.27 11.32 -29.51
N GLY A 109 -26.26 12.60 -29.89
CA GLY A 109 -27.45 13.43 -30.03
C GLY A 109 -27.74 14.29 -28.80
N LEU A 110 -28.49 13.75 -27.83
CA LEU A 110 -28.72 14.43 -26.54
C LEU A 110 -27.50 14.25 -25.64
N GLU A 111 -27.12 15.29 -24.89
CA GLU A 111 -25.93 15.25 -24.03
C GLU A 111 -26.34 15.31 -22.55
N MET A 112 -26.23 14.16 -21.86
CA MET A 112 -26.52 14.05 -20.44
C MET A 112 -25.39 13.33 -19.69
N PRO A 113 -24.97 13.78 -18.49
CA PRO A 113 -25.27 15.09 -17.90
C PRO A 113 -24.75 16.25 -18.75
N PRO A 114 -25.39 17.44 -18.72
CA PRO A 114 -25.07 18.56 -19.62
C PRO A 114 -23.77 19.29 -19.27
N LYS A 115 -23.21 19.04 -18.08
CA LYS A 115 -21.91 19.59 -17.67
C LYS A 115 -20.84 18.61 -18.07
N GLU A 116 -19.85 19.05 -18.85
CA GLU A 116 -18.74 18.21 -19.32
C GLU A 116 -17.97 17.54 -18.16
N ASN A 117 -17.75 18.26 -17.06
CA ASN A 117 -17.11 17.71 -15.86
C ASN A 117 -17.93 16.60 -15.16
N ASP A 118 -19.22 16.49 -15.48
CA ASP A 118 -20.11 15.45 -14.93
C ASP A 118 -20.36 14.31 -15.91
N ARG A 119 -19.73 14.33 -17.10
CA ARG A 119 -19.82 13.26 -18.08
C ARG A 119 -19.34 11.93 -17.49
N LEU A 120 -20.05 10.87 -17.86
CA LEU A 120 -19.67 9.51 -17.47
C LEU A 120 -18.44 9.05 -18.28
N ASP A 121 -17.57 8.29 -17.64
CA ASP A 121 -16.48 7.60 -18.33
C ASP A 121 -16.96 6.30 -19.02
N ASP A 122 -16.10 5.71 -19.85
CA ASP A 122 -16.44 4.52 -20.64
C ASP A 122 -16.83 3.31 -19.77
N ALA A 123 -16.27 3.18 -18.57
CA ALA A 123 -16.59 2.09 -17.65
C ALA A 123 -17.98 2.29 -17.02
N GLN A 124 -18.30 3.52 -16.63
CA GLN A 124 -19.62 3.90 -16.11
C GLN A 124 -20.72 3.70 -17.16
N ILE A 125 -20.45 4.08 -18.42
CA ILE A 125 -21.36 3.84 -19.53
C ILE A 125 -21.57 2.33 -19.73
N ALA A 126 -20.49 1.55 -19.75
CA ALA A 126 -20.56 0.09 -19.91
C ALA A 126 -21.41 -0.59 -18.80
N SER A 127 -21.34 -0.12 -17.56
CA SER A 127 -22.16 -0.63 -16.46
C SER A 127 -23.66 -0.39 -16.69
N ILE A 128 -24.04 0.80 -17.16
CA ILE A 128 -25.44 1.12 -17.49
C ILE A 128 -25.92 0.29 -18.67
N GLU A 129 -25.11 0.13 -19.72
CA GLU A 129 -25.43 -0.73 -20.86
C GLU A 129 -25.64 -2.19 -20.46
N ALA A 130 -24.74 -2.73 -19.61
CA ALA A 130 -24.83 -4.09 -19.12
C ALA A 130 -26.13 -4.30 -18.33
N TRP A 131 -26.51 -3.33 -17.49
CA TRP A 131 -27.77 -3.36 -16.75
C TRP A 131 -29.00 -3.33 -17.66
N VAL A 132 -29.04 -2.44 -18.65
CA VAL A 132 -30.15 -2.39 -19.63
C VAL A 132 -30.25 -3.70 -20.39
N ARG A 133 -29.11 -4.22 -20.88
CA ARG A 133 -29.02 -5.50 -21.59
C ARG A 133 -29.46 -6.68 -20.72
N ALA A 134 -29.20 -6.62 -19.42
CA ALA A 134 -29.64 -7.63 -18.45
C ALA A 134 -31.14 -7.54 -18.10
N GLY A 135 -31.90 -6.67 -18.75
CA GLY A 135 -33.34 -6.52 -18.55
C GLY A 135 -33.71 -5.45 -17.52
N ALA A 136 -32.79 -4.51 -17.25
CA ALA A 136 -32.97 -3.38 -16.34
C ALA A 136 -33.59 -3.75 -14.98
N PRO A 137 -33.09 -4.79 -14.26
CA PRO A 137 -33.70 -5.18 -12.99
C PRO A 137 -33.64 -4.04 -11.96
N TRP A 138 -34.74 -3.85 -11.25
CA TRP A 138 -34.89 -2.85 -10.19
C TRP A 138 -35.24 -3.54 -8.85
N PRO A 139 -34.25 -4.02 -8.08
CA PRO A 139 -34.47 -4.68 -6.81
C PRO A 139 -35.15 -3.77 -5.79
N THR A 140 -35.90 -4.38 -4.86
CA THR A 140 -36.53 -3.68 -3.74
C THR A 140 -35.49 -3.08 -2.79
N SER A 141 -35.87 -2.09 -1.99
CA SER A 141 -34.96 -1.48 -1.00
C SER A 141 -34.38 -2.50 0.00
N ALA A 142 -35.11 -3.57 0.31
CA ALA A 142 -34.64 -4.66 1.16
C ALA A 142 -33.55 -5.50 0.47
N GLU A 143 -33.75 -5.85 -0.81
CA GLU A 143 -32.74 -6.56 -1.63
C GLU A 143 -31.50 -5.69 -1.83
N GLN A 144 -31.68 -4.40 -2.16
CA GLN A 144 -30.58 -3.44 -2.29
C GLN A 144 -29.75 -3.34 -1.01
N LYS A 145 -30.42 -3.31 0.16
CA LYS A 145 -29.72 -3.31 1.45
C LYS A 145 -28.93 -4.62 1.64
N ALA A 146 -29.54 -5.77 1.35
CA ALA A 146 -28.87 -7.06 1.48
C ALA A 146 -27.62 -7.17 0.57
N PHE A 147 -27.68 -6.66 -0.66
CA PHE A 147 -26.50 -6.62 -1.54
C PHE A 147 -25.40 -5.71 -1.02
N ARG A 148 -25.73 -4.51 -0.51
CA ARG A 148 -24.75 -3.61 0.11
C ARG A 148 -24.11 -4.22 1.36
N ASP A 149 -24.91 -4.81 2.25
CA ASP A 149 -24.43 -5.48 3.46
C ASP A 149 -23.54 -6.69 3.14
N ALA A 150 -23.82 -7.40 2.03
CA ALA A 150 -22.98 -8.50 1.56
C ALA A 150 -21.65 -7.99 0.95
N ALA A 151 -21.71 -6.93 0.14
CA ALA A 151 -20.52 -6.33 -0.49
C ALA A 151 -19.58 -5.71 0.55
N ALA A 152 -20.11 -5.06 1.59
CA ALA A 152 -19.30 -4.48 2.67
C ALA A 152 -18.48 -5.54 3.45
N LYS A 153 -18.88 -6.81 3.41
CA LYS A 153 -18.14 -7.92 4.06
C LYS A 153 -17.02 -8.48 3.19
N LEU A 154 -16.98 -8.14 1.90
CA LEU A 154 -15.94 -8.63 1.00
C LEU A 154 -14.66 -7.83 1.23
N VAL A 155 -13.61 -8.54 1.66
CA VAL A 155 -12.28 -7.96 1.85
C VAL A 155 -11.72 -7.44 0.53
N LEU A 156 -11.94 -8.13 -0.59
CA LEU A 156 -11.48 -7.73 -1.93
C LEU A 156 -12.66 -7.64 -2.90
N THR A 157 -12.74 -6.55 -3.66
CA THR A 157 -13.65 -6.31 -4.78
C THR A 157 -12.88 -5.66 -5.93
N ASP A 158 -13.53 -5.44 -7.08
CA ASP A 158 -12.90 -4.74 -8.22
C ASP A 158 -12.49 -3.30 -7.86
N ASP A 159 -13.23 -2.64 -6.96
CA ASP A 159 -12.89 -1.32 -6.39
C ASP A 159 -11.69 -1.33 -5.44
N GLY A 160 -11.18 -2.51 -5.07
CA GLY A 160 -10.01 -2.67 -4.20
C GLY A 160 -10.28 -3.46 -2.92
N VAL A 161 -9.33 -3.38 -1.99
CA VAL A 161 -9.29 -4.16 -0.76
C VAL A 161 -9.58 -3.29 0.47
N ILE A 162 -10.36 -3.82 1.41
CA ILE A 162 -10.56 -3.25 2.74
C ILE A 162 -9.40 -3.70 3.62
N VAL A 163 -8.71 -2.74 4.22
CA VAL A 163 -7.67 -3.00 5.22
C VAL A 163 -8.32 -2.96 6.62
N SER A 164 -8.00 -3.95 7.45
CA SER A 164 -8.43 -3.92 8.85
C SER A 164 -7.75 -2.76 9.57
N THR A 165 -8.54 -1.84 10.10
CA THR A 165 -8.07 -0.70 10.90
C THR A 165 -8.71 -0.74 12.29
N SER A 166 -8.28 0.14 13.20
CA SER A 166 -8.94 0.35 14.49
C SER A 166 -10.32 1.01 14.38
N GLY A 167 -10.78 1.31 13.15
CA GLY A 167 -12.03 2.00 12.86
C GLY A 167 -11.82 3.48 12.53
N GLY A 168 -12.72 4.02 11.70
CA GLY A 168 -12.75 5.44 11.35
C GLY A 168 -13.83 6.20 12.10
N GLN A 169 -13.79 7.53 12.03
CA GLN A 169 -14.86 8.39 12.59
C GLN A 169 -16.19 8.29 11.81
N SER A 170 -16.19 7.61 10.66
CA SER A 170 -17.38 7.33 9.86
C SER A 170 -17.34 5.92 9.25
N ALA A 171 -18.51 5.45 8.81
CA ALA A 171 -18.63 4.20 8.06
C ALA A 171 -17.83 4.24 6.74
N ASP A 172 -17.79 5.39 6.07
CA ASP A 172 -17.03 5.56 4.82
C ASP A 172 -15.52 5.38 5.05
N TRP A 173 -14.99 5.92 6.16
CA TRP A 173 -13.59 5.72 6.54
C TRP A 173 -13.31 4.27 6.93
N THR A 174 -14.21 3.66 7.71
CA THR A 174 -14.05 2.29 8.21
C THR A 174 -14.09 1.26 7.08
N ASN A 175 -14.93 1.50 6.07
CA ASN A 175 -15.14 0.61 4.94
C ASN A 175 -14.42 1.08 3.67
N ARG A 176 -13.44 1.98 3.80
CA ARG A 176 -12.69 2.51 2.66
C ARG A 176 -11.94 1.37 1.96
N ARG A 177 -12.09 1.32 0.65
CA ARG A 177 -11.32 0.42 -0.23
C ARG A 177 -10.09 1.13 -0.76
N TYR A 178 -9.00 0.38 -0.85
CA TYR A 178 -7.72 0.83 -1.37
C TYR A 178 -7.36 -0.04 -2.56
N LYS A 179 -6.78 0.55 -3.61
CA LYS A 179 -6.23 -0.25 -4.70
C LYS A 179 -5.05 -1.06 -4.16
N PRO A 180 -4.93 -2.36 -4.46
CA PRO A 180 -3.85 -3.19 -3.94
C PRO A 180 -2.44 -2.61 -4.16
N GLU A 181 -2.22 -1.94 -5.29
CA GLU A 181 -0.97 -1.26 -5.63
C GLU A 181 -0.65 -0.06 -4.73
N ASP A 182 -1.66 0.65 -4.22
CA ASP A 182 -1.48 1.82 -3.32
C ASP A 182 -1.12 1.39 -1.89
N ILE A 183 -1.34 0.12 -1.57
CA ILE A 183 -1.09 -0.49 -0.25
C ILE A 183 -0.22 -1.73 -0.36
N TRP A 184 0.68 -1.74 -1.35
CA TRP A 184 1.58 -2.86 -1.65
C TRP A 184 2.38 -3.31 -0.43
N ALA A 185 2.76 -2.39 0.47
CA ALA A 185 3.52 -2.67 1.68
C ALA A 185 2.73 -3.51 2.71
N PHE A 186 1.40 -3.50 2.64
CA PHE A 186 0.52 -4.28 3.50
C PHE A 186 0.07 -5.59 2.84
N GLN A 187 0.41 -5.82 1.58
CA GLN A 187 0.08 -7.06 0.89
C GLN A 187 1.06 -8.17 1.27
N PRO A 188 0.59 -9.41 1.46
CA PRO A 188 1.49 -10.54 1.67
C PRO A 188 2.51 -10.64 0.54
N LEU A 189 3.78 -10.83 0.90
CA LEU A 189 4.83 -11.08 -0.09
C LEU A 189 4.52 -12.38 -0.83
N VAL A 190 4.26 -12.27 -2.13
CA VAL A 190 4.12 -13.44 -2.99
C VAL A 190 5.51 -14.00 -3.22
N LYS A 191 5.77 -15.22 -2.76
CA LYS A 191 6.99 -15.94 -3.11
C LYS A 191 7.02 -16.15 -4.62
N VAL A 192 7.77 -15.29 -5.31
CA VAL A 192 8.10 -15.52 -6.71
C VAL A 192 8.95 -16.79 -6.72
N GLN A 193 8.48 -17.84 -7.42
CA GLN A 193 9.32 -19.00 -7.70
C GLN A 193 10.55 -18.49 -8.44
N GLN A 194 11.68 -18.44 -7.74
CA GLN A 194 12.93 -17.94 -8.28
C GLN A 194 13.27 -18.77 -9.53
N GLN A 195 13.61 -18.10 -10.62
CA GLN A 195 14.06 -18.76 -11.86
C GLN A 195 15.56 -19.14 -11.80
N PHE A 196 16.16 -19.15 -10.61
CA PHE A 196 17.61 -19.26 -10.44
C PHE A 196 17.95 -20.22 -9.30
N ASP A 197 18.93 -21.10 -9.53
CA ASP A 197 19.49 -21.97 -8.51
C ASP A 197 20.35 -21.14 -7.55
N VAL A 198 19.80 -20.86 -6.37
CA VAL A 198 20.52 -20.19 -5.30
C VAL A 198 21.16 -21.26 -4.39
N THR A 199 22.47 -21.21 -4.18
CA THR A 199 23.19 -22.06 -3.21
C THR A 199 22.79 -21.70 -1.77
N GLU A 200 23.07 -22.56 -0.78
CA GLU A 200 22.67 -22.34 0.63
C GLU A 200 23.22 -21.02 1.24
N ASP A 201 24.29 -20.47 0.70
CA ASP A 201 24.88 -19.17 1.07
C ASP A 201 24.26 -17.98 0.31
N GLY A 202 23.18 -18.21 -0.44
CA GLY A 202 22.46 -17.17 -1.14
C GLY A 202 23.02 -16.82 -2.52
N ARG A 203 23.97 -17.54 -3.13
CA ARG A 203 24.54 -17.18 -4.44
C ARG A 203 23.79 -17.82 -5.62
N ALA A 204 23.56 -17.08 -6.70
CA ALA A 204 23.02 -17.64 -7.94
C ALA A 204 24.17 -18.23 -8.78
N GLY A 205 24.60 -19.44 -8.44
CA GLY A 205 25.85 -20.02 -8.97
C GLY A 205 27.09 -19.30 -8.42
N ALA A 206 27.96 -18.77 -9.29
CA ALA A 206 29.17 -18.05 -8.88
C ALA A 206 28.97 -16.53 -8.66
N VAL A 207 27.73 -16.02 -8.75
CA VAL A 207 27.43 -14.57 -8.72
C VAL A 207 26.46 -14.26 -7.57
N HIS A 208 26.73 -13.19 -6.83
CA HIS A 208 25.85 -12.71 -5.76
C HIS A 208 24.48 -12.25 -6.36
N PRO A 209 23.33 -12.50 -5.70
CA PRO A 209 22.02 -12.19 -6.29
C PRO A 209 21.83 -10.72 -6.64
N ILE A 210 22.37 -9.82 -5.81
CA ILE A 210 22.33 -8.38 -6.08
C ILE A 210 23.01 -8.07 -7.41
N ASP A 211 24.20 -8.63 -7.63
CA ASP A 211 24.95 -8.41 -8.87
C ASP A 211 24.20 -8.97 -10.09
N PHE A 212 23.51 -10.10 -9.94
CA PHE A 212 22.68 -10.64 -11.01
C PHE A 212 21.60 -9.63 -11.47
N PHE A 213 20.86 -9.06 -10.52
CA PHE A 213 19.80 -8.08 -10.85
C PHE A 213 20.38 -6.80 -11.44
N VAL A 214 21.50 -6.31 -10.90
CA VAL A 214 22.19 -5.12 -11.41
C VAL A 214 22.71 -5.36 -12.84
N GLN A 215 23.39 -6.47 -13.09
CA GLN A 215 23.94 -6.82 -14.39
C GLN A 215 22.84 -6.99 -15.45
N ARG A 216 21.71 -7.60 -15.09
CA ARG A 216 20.55 -7.72 -15.99
C ARG A 216 20.06 -6.35 -16.43
N LYS A 217 19.87 -5.41 -15.49
CA LYS A 217 19.43 -4.04 -15.80
C LYS A 217 20.46 -3.28 -16.62
N LEU A 218 21.76 -3.41 -16.32
CA LEU A 218 22.83 -2.80 -17.12
C LEU A 218 22.82 -3.33 -18.56
N LYS A 219 22.66 -4.64 -18.75
CA LYS A 219 22.57 -5.28 -20.07
C LYS A 219 21.37 -4.77 -20.86
N ASP A 220 20.18 -4.74 -20.25
CA ASP A 220 18.96 -4.23 -20.90
C ASP A 220 19.12 -2.75 -21.30
N ALA A 221 19.88 -1.98 -20.53
CA ALA A 221 20.21 -0.58 -20.81
C ALA A 221 21.43 -0.38 -21.73
N GLY A 222 22.10 -1.44 -22.19
CA GLY A 222 23.26 -1.36 -23.08
C GLY A 222 24.57 -0.88 -22.42
N PHE A 223 24.69 -0.96 -21.10
CA PHE A 223 25.88 -0.58 -20.34
C PHE A 223 26.73 -1.78 -19.93
N THR A 224 28.04 -1.57 -19.84
CA THR A 224 28.99 -2.53 -19.26
C THR A 224 29.35 -2.10 -17.84
N PRO A 225 29.45 -3.02 -16.86
CA PRO A 225 29.92 -2.69 -15.52
C PRO A 225 31.31 -2.05 -15.52
N ALA A 226 31.58 -1.19 -14.54
CA ALA A 226 32.92 -0.66 -14.31
C ALA A 226 33.87 -1.76 -13.80
N GLU A 227 35.17 -1.58 -14.01
CA GLU A 227 36.18 -2.48 -13.45
C GLU A 227 36.17 -2.43 -11.91
N SER A 228 36.54 -3.56 -11.29
CA SER A 228 36.69 -3.63 -9.83
C SER A 228 37.73 -2.63 -9.35
N ALA A 229 37.43 -1.95 -8.24
CA ALA A 229 38.34 -1.00 -7.63
C ALA A 229 39.60 -1.70 -7.08
N SER A 230 40.72 -0.96 -6.98
CA SER A 230 41.94 -1.48 -6.36
C SER A 230 41.73 -1.77 -4.86
N PRO A 231 42.50 -2.68 -4.24
CA PRO A 231 42.33 -3.02 -2.83
C PRO A 231 42.47 -1.80 -1.90
N GLU A 232 43.31 -0.81 -2.23
CA GLU A 232 43.42 0.43 -1.47
C GLU A 232 42.13 1.25 -1.48
N VAL A 233 41.45 1.28 -2.63
CA VAL A 233 40.19 2.00 -2.79
C VAL A 233 39.06 1.26 -2.07
N LEU A 234 39.03 -0.07 -2.16
CA LEU A 234 38.06 -0.90 -1.45
C LEU A 234 38.20 -0.75 0.07
N LEU A 235 39.42 -0.85 0.61
CA LEU A 235 39.71 -0.60 2.02
C LEU A 235 39.24 0.80 2.45
N ARG A 236 39.61 1.83 1.69
CA ARG A 236 39.23 3.21 2.01
C ARG A 236 37.71 3.38 2.06
N ARG A 237 36.98 2.81 1.09
CA ARG A 237 35.51 2.87 1.05
C ARG A 237 34.91 2.17 2.26
N ALA A 238 35.28 0.92 2.52
CA ALA A 238 34.78 0.16 3.66
C ALA A 238 35.01 0.88 5.00
N MET A 239 36.20 1.45 5.21
CA MET A 239 36.53 2.18 6.43
C MET A 239 35.67 3.46 6.61
N TYR A 240 35.47 4.26 5.56
CA TYR A 240 34.60 5.43 5.66
C TYR A 240 33.12 5.06 5.79
N ASP A 241 32.68 4.04 5.07
CA ASP A 241 31.27 3.63 5.05
C ASP A 241 30.88 3.01 6.40
N LEU A 242 31.71 2.12 6.94
CA LEU A 242 31.40 1.38 8.16
C LEU A 242 31.94 2.03 9.43
N ALA A 243 33.13 2.64 9.43
CA ALA A 243 33.71 3.23 10.65
C ALA A 243 33.74 4.77 10.64
N GLY A 244 33.43 5.42 9.52
CA GLY A 244 33.48 6.88 9.39
C GLY A 244 34.90 7.49 9.38
N LEU A 245 35.94 6.67 9.45
CA LEU A 245 37.34 7.09 9.57
C LEU A 245 38.19 6.52 8.42
N PRO A 246 39.29 7.19 8.01
CA PRO A 246 40.23 6.60 7.07
C PRO A 246 41.03 5.44 7.70
N PRO A 247 41.53 4.47 6.90
CA PRO A 247 42.46 3.46 7.40
C PRO A 247 43.79 4.09 7.85
N THR A 248 44.39 3.54 8.90
CA THR A 248 45.77 3.91 9.26
C THR A 248 46.78 3.32 8.27
N PRO A 249 48.02 3.85 8.21
CA PRO A 249 49.09 3.26 7.41
C PRO A 249 49.34 1.78 7.75
N GLU A 250 49.27 1.42 9.03
CA GLU A 250 49.47 0.06 9.52
C GLU A 250 48.35 -0.88 9.06
N GLN A 251 47.08 -0.46 9.23
CA GLN A 251 45.92 -1.22 8.75
C GLN A 251 45.97 -1.40 7.23
N THR A 252 46.40 -0.37 6.50
CA THR A 252 46.57 -0.44 5.04
C THR A 252 47.62 -1.48 4.66
N ALA A 253 48.79 -1.44 5.30
CA ALA A 253 49.85 -2.41 5.03
C ALA A 253 49.42 -3.84 5.38
N GLU A 254 48.73 -4.03 6.51
CA GLU A 254 48.20 -5.34 6.93
C GLU A 254 47.17 -5.89 5.94
N PHE A 255 46.17 -5.08 5.57
CA PHE A 255 45.15 -5.46 4.62
C PHE A 255 45.73 -5.81 3.24
N LEU A 256 46.64 -5.00 2.70
CA LEU A 256 47.27 -5.28 1.41
C LEU A 256 48.12 -6.56 1.43
N ASN A 257 48.80 -6.83 2.54
CA ASN A 257 49.55 -8.08 2.71
C ASN A 257 48.63 -9.31 2.82
N ALA A 258 47.47 -9.16 3.47
CA ALA A 258 46.46 -10.21 3.53
C ALA A 258 45.83 -10.45 2.15
N TRP A 259 45.45 -9.37 1.46
CA TRP A 259 44.83 -9.38 0.13
C TRP A 259 45.69 -10.09 -0.91
N GLN A 260 47.02 -9.88 -0.89
CA GLN A 260 47.93 -10.57 -1.80
C GLN A 260 47.99 -12.09 -1.59
N LYS A 261 47.64 -12.58 -0.39
CA LYS A 261 47.63 -14.01 -0.07
C LYS A 261 46.29 -14.64 -0.43
N ASP A 262 45.21 -13.97 -0.05
CA ASP A 262 43.82 -14.40 -0.27
C ASP A 262 42.92 -13.16 -0.21
N SER A 263 42.44 -12.69 -1.36
CA SER A 263 41.63 -11.48 -1.45
C SER A 263 40.25 -11.65 -0.81
N ASP A 264 39.65 -12.82 -0.95
CA ASP A 264 38.29 -13.09 -0.49
C ASP A 264 38.29 -13.16 1.04
N ALA A 265 39.21 -13.93 1.62
CA ALA A 265 39.35 -14.00 3.07
C ALA A 265 39.80 -12.65 3.67
N ALA A 266 40.65 -11.88 3.00
CA ALA A 266 41.05 -10.56 3.47
C ALA A 266 39.88 -9.58 3.52
N TRP A 267 39.01 -9.62 2.50
CA TRP A 267 37.81 -8.79 2.45
C TRP A 267 36.81 -9.16 3.54
N ASP A 268 36.47 -10.45 3.67
CA ASP A 268 35.52 -10.93 4.66
C ASP A 268 35.98 -10.59 6.09
N ASN A 269 37.26 -10.84 6.40
CA ASN A 269 37.82 -10.49 7.71
C ASN A 269 37.79 -8.99 8.00
N LEU A 270 38.07 -8.14 6.99
CA LEU A 270 37.98 -6.68 7.15
C LEU A 270 36.55 -6.26 7.47
N ILE A 271 35.57 -6.75 6.70
CA ILE A 271 34.16 -6.38 6.89
C ILE A 271 33.65 -6.86 8.25
N SER A 272 33.95 -8.11 8.65
CA SER A 272 33.59 -8.61 9.98
C SER A 272 34.20 -7.75 11.10
N ALA A 273 35.49 -7.42 11.02
CA ALA A 273 36.15 -6.60 12.03
C ALA A 273 35.57 -5.17 12.11
N LEU A 274 35.14 -4.60 10.97
CA LEU A 274 34.50 -3.29 10.94
C LEU A 274 33.09 -3.32 11.55
N LEU A 275 32.30 -4.35 11.24
CA LEU A 275 30.96 -4.53 11.81
C LEU A 275 30.98 -4.81 13.32
N GLU A 276 32.02 -5.49 13.82
CA GLU A 276 32.24 -5.73 15.25
C GLU A 276 32.77 -4.48 16.00
N SER A 277 33.23 -3.46 15.27
CA SER A 277 33.78 -2.24 15.88
C SER A 277 32.66 -1.36 16.46
N PRO A 278 32.83 -0.77 17.65
CA PRO A 278 31.88 0.21 18.18
C PRO A 278 31.62 1.41 17.24
N HIS A 279 32.60 1.73 16.39
CA HIS A 279 32.49 2.79 15.38
C HIS A 279 31.44 2.50 14.31
N TYR A 280 31.07 1.23 14.09
CA TYR A 280 29.98 0.87 13.20
C TYR A 280 28.64 1.46 13.66
N GLY A 281 28.31 1.26 14.94
CA GLY A 281 27.10 1.83 15.53
C GLY A 281 27.14 3.36 15.56
N GLU A 282 28.29 3.98 15.84
CA GLU A 282 28.46 5.44 15.79
C GLU A 282 28.19 6.00 14.38
N ARG A 283 28.76 5.36 13.37
CA ARG A 283 28.60 5.74 11.97
C ARG A 283 27.17 5.55 11.48
N SER A 284 26.58 4.39 11.75
CA SER A 284 25.23 4.04 11.31
C SER A 284 24.17 4.88 12.03
N ALA A 285 24.35 5.13 13.33
CA ALA A 285 23.43 5.94 14.12
C ALA A 285 23.31 7.37 13.61
N GLN A 286 24.35 7.95 13.01
CA GLN A 286 24.29 9.30 12.45
C GLN A 286 23.12 9.46 11.47
N HIS A 287 22.95 8.49 10.56
CA HIS A 287 21.87 8.53 9.56
C HIS A 287 20.49 8.52 10.20
N TRP A 288 20.31 7.71 11.24
CA TRP A 288 19.06 7.68 12.00
C TRP A 288 18.82 8.99 12.77
N LEU A 289 19.86 9.48 13.43
CA LEU A 289 19.81 10.70 14.23
C LEU A 289 19.50 11.93 13.36
N ASP A 290 19.94 11.97 12.11
CA ASP A 290 19.57 13.00 11.14
C ASP A 290 18.07 12.94 10.81
N VAL A 291 17.52 11.74 10.59
CA VAL A 291 16.09 11.54 10.27
C VAL A 291 15.19 12.00 11.41
N VAL A 292 15.52 11.63 12.66
CA VAL A 292 14.76 12.06 13.84
C VAL A 292 15.13 13.47 14.33
N ARG A 293 15.96 14.19 13.57
CA ARG A 293 16.36 15.59 13.82
C ARG A 293 16.98 15.76 15.21
N TYR A 294 17.88 14.85 15.57
CA TYR A 294 18.55 14.87 16.87
C TYR A 294 19.34 16.16 17.07
N ALA A 295 19.16 16.77 18.24
CA ALA A 295 19.96 17.89 18.71
C ALA A 295 20.09 17.85 20.23
N ASP A 296 21.23 18.27 20.75
CA ASP A 296 21.46 18.44 22.19
C ASP A 296 20.72 19.68 22.76
N THR A 297 20.04 20.45 21.90
CA THR A 297 19.28 21.66 22.27
C THR A 297 17.95 21.75 21.52
N GLY A 298 17.08 22.68 21.92
CA GLY A 298 15.78 22.93 21.28
C GLY A 298 15.86 23.60 19.91
N GLY A 299 16.97 24.30 19.62
CA GLY A 299 17.17 25.04 18.39
C GLY A 299 16.24 26.25 18.22
N TYR A 300 16.38 26.91 17.08
CA TYR A 300 15.55 28.04 16.64
C TYR A 300 15.43 29.18 17.66
N SER A 301 14.22 29.69 17.94
CA SER A 301 13.99 30.90 18.75
C SER A 301 14.06 30.66 20.27
N ASN A 302 13.95 29.41 20.73
CA ASN A 302 13.98 29.01 22.14
C ASN A 302 15.00 27.89 22.35
N ASP A 303 16.27 28.21 22.09
CA ASP A 303 17.37 27.26 22.10
C ASP A 303 17.85 26.91 23.53
N TYR A 304 17.12 26.01 24.17
CA TYR A 304 17.45 25.48 25.49
C TYR A 304 18.16 24.14 25.39
N GLU A 305 19.10 23.89 26.30
CA GLU A 305 19.76 22.58 26.43
C GLU A 305 18.75 21.46 26.72
N ARG A 306 18.90 20.33 26.03
CA ARG A 306 18.20 19.07 26.30
C ARG A 306 19.15 18.12 27.02
N SER A 307 19.42 18.37 28.31
CA SER A 307 20.49 17.70 29.08
C SER A 307 20.46 16.16 29.11
N ASN A 308 19.34 15.53 28.75
CA ASN A 308 19.20 14.07 28.70
C ASN A 308 19.08 13.49 27.28
N ALA A 309 19.15 14.31 26.23
CA ALA A 309 19.01 13.85 24.83
C ALA A 309 20.09 12.82 24.46
N TRP A 310 21.31 12.99 24.95
CA TRP A 310 22.45 12.09 24.66
C TRP A 310 22.16 10.61 24.98
N ARG A 311 21.25 10.33 25.92
CA ARG A 311 20.84 8.96 26.24
C ARG A 311 20.20 8.27 25.05
N TYR A 312 19.42 9.02 24.26
CA TYR A 312 18.81 8.52 23.03
C TYR A 312 19.85 8.27 21.96
N ARG A 313 20.79 9.20 21.75
CA ARG A 313 21.93 8.99 20.84
C ARG A 313 22.65 7.69 21.17
N ASP A 314 22.99 7.50 22.44
CA ASP A 314 23.73 6.31 22.87
C ASP A 314 22.88 5.03 22.76
N TYR A 315 21.56 5.10 22.97
CA TYR A 315 20.62 4.00 22.71
C TYR A 315 20.60 3.60 21.23
N VAL A 316 20.58 4.57 20.31
CA VAL A 316 20.60 4.30 18.86
C VAL A 316 21.94 3.64 18.48
N ILE A 317 23.06 4.18 18.96
CA ILE A 317 24.40 3.59 18.74
C ILE A 317 24.47 2.15 19.24
N ARG A 318 23.97 1.88 20.46
CA ARG A 318 23.91 0.51 21.00
C ARG A 318 23.02 -0.40 20.16
N SER A 319 21.87 0.10 19.69
CA SER A 319 20.93 -0.67 18.87
C SER A 319 21.58 -1.16 17.57
N PHE A 320 22.37 -0.31 16.90
CA PHE A 320 23.13 -0.72 15.71
C PHE A 320 24.26 -1.70 16.04
N ASN A 321 25.06 -1.44 17.08
CA ASN A 321 26.17 -2.31 17.47
C ASN A 321 25.72 -3.70 17.96
N GLN A 322 24.50 -3.82 18.47
CA GLN A 322 23.91 -5.08 18.93
C GLN A 322 23.11 -5.80 17.84
N ASP A 323 23.08 -5.27 16.62
CA ASP A 323 22.28 -5.79 15.51
C ASP A 323 20.80 -5.98 15.92
N LYS A 324 20.23 -4.96 16.59
CA LYS A 324 18.84 -5.00 17.04
C LYS A 324 17.92 -5.18 15.83
N PRO A 325 17.01 -6.18 15.85
CA PRO A 325 16.04 -6.35 14.78
C PRO A 325 15.28 -5.05 14.50
N TYR A 326 15.18 -4.68 13.23
CA TYR A 326 14.61 -3.40 12.83
C TYR A 326 13.16 -3.23 13.30
N ASP A 327 12.37 -4.30 13.26
CA ASP A 327 11.00 -4.33 13.79
C ASP A 327 10.98 -4.02 15.29
N GLN A 328 11.85 -4.66 16.08
CA GLN A 328 11.98 -4.38 17.50
C GLN A 328 12.42 -2.92 17.75
N PHE A 329 13.41 -2.43 17.00
CA PHE A 329 13.86 -1.04 17.10
C PHE A 329 12.71 -0.06 16.84
N VAL A 330 11.92 -0.26 15.78
CA VAL A 330 10.75 0.58 15.48
C VAL A 330 9.67 0.49 16.56
N ILE A 331 9.39 -0.71 17.09
CA ILE A 331 8.41 -0.88 18.17
C ILE A 331 8.82 -0.11 19.42
N GLU A 332 10.09 -0.21 19.83
CA GLU A 332 10.60 0.50 21.03
C GLU A 332 10.51 2.02 20.89
N GLN A 333 10.66 2.53 19.67
CA GLN A 333 10.52 3.95 19.36
C GLN A 333 9.06 4.41 19.46
N LEU A 334 8.11 3.60 18.97
CA LEU A 334 6.69 3.96 18.92
C LEU A 334 5.95 3.71 20.25
N ALA A 335 6.33 2.65 20.98
CA ALA A 335 5.56 2.10 22.09
C ALA A 335 6.44 1.53 23.22
N GLY A 336 7.68 1.99 23.36
CA GLY A 336 8.56 1.60 24.44
C GLY A 336 8.01 1.93 25.84
N ASP A 337 7.25 3.02 26.00
CA ASP A 337 6.57 3.30 27.27
C ASP A 337 5.50 2.26 27.62
N GLU A 338 4.76 1.76 26.62
CA GLU A 338 3.79 0.68 26.81
C GLU A 338 4.47 -0.67 27.11
N LEU A 339 5.62 -0.96 26.48
CA LEU A 339 6.43 -2.14 26.79
C LEU A 339 6.96 -2.09 28.23
N ALA A 340 7.46 -0.92 28.66
CA ALA A 340 7.94 -0.72 30.02
C ALA A 340 6.82 -0.88 31.05
N ASP A 341 5.66 -0.30 30.78
CA ASP A 341 4.47 -0.46 31.60
C ASP A 341 4.04 -1.93 31.73
N GLU A 342 3.98 -2.68 30.63
CA GLU A 342 3.60 -4.10 30.67
C GLU A 342 4.59 -4.91 31.50
N SER A 343 5.90 -4.70 31.31
CA SER A 343 6.94 -5.32 32.14
C SER A 343 6.80 -4.97 33.63
N VAL A 344 6.44 -3.73 33.95
CA VAL A 344 6.16 -3.30 35.33
C VAL A 344 4.93 -4.04 35.88
N ARG A 345 3.83 -4.14 35.12
CA ARG A 345 2.63 -4.88 35.52
C ARG A 345 2.95 -6.33 35.81
N GLU A 346 3.74 -6.97 34.95
CA GLU A 346 4.14 -8.36 35.10
C GLU A 346 4.99 -8.58 36.37
N ARG A 347 5.92 -7.66 36.67
CA ARG A 347 6.86 -7.84 37.79
C ARG A 347 6.33 -7.34 39.14
N LEU A 348 5.55 -6.25 39.18
CA LEU A 348 5.10 -5.56 40.41
C LEU A 348 3.57 -5.48 40.58
N GLY A 349 2.79 -5.76 39.53
CA GLY A 349 1.34 -5.59 39.51
C GLY A 349 0.88 -4.23 38.98
N ASP A 350 -0.40 -4.15 38.62
CA ASP A 350 -1.00 -3.00 37.90
C ASP A 350 -0.92 -1.67 38.70
N ASP A 351 -1.15 -1.74 40.02
CA ASP A 351 -1.09 -0.57 40.90
C ASP A 351 0.32 0.06 40.97
N ALA A 352 1.36 -0.68 40.61
CA ALA A 352 2.74 -0.23 40.68
C ALA A 352 3.17 0.63 39.48
N VAL A 353 2.49 0.54 38.33
CA VAL A 353 2.86 1.25 37.10
C VAL A 353 2.97 2.76 37.33
N HIS A 354 1.96 3.34 37.96
CA HIS A 354 1.97 4.78 38.25
C HIS A 354 3.09 5.17 39.22
N ALA A 355 3.34 4.36 40.25
CA ALA A 355 4.40 4.61 41.22
C ALA A 355 5.79 4.53 40.56
N THR A 356 6.02 3.54 39.70
CA THR A 356 7.28 3.38 38.96
C THR A 356 7.52 4.52 37.98
N ARG A 357 6.48 5.00 37.28
CA ARG A 357 6.58 6.18 36.41
C ARG A 357 7.05 7.43 37.15
N LEU A 358 6.65 7.58 38.43
CA LEU A 358 7.04 8.71 39.26
C LEU A 358 8.43 8.54 39.89
N SER A 359 8.78 7.33 40.33
CA SER A 359 10.06 7.06 41.00
C SER A 359 11.21 6.85 40.02
N GLY A 360 10.93 6.43 38.79
CA GLY A 360 11.93 5.98 37.82
C GLY A 360 12.53 4.62 38.17
N ASP A 361 11.86 3.79 38.99
CA ASP A 361 12.32 2.45 39.38
C ASP A 361 12.14 1.40 38.26
N TYR A 362 12.79 1.71 37.14
CA TYR A 362 12.86 0.88 35.94
C TYR A 362 14.11 0.02 35.99
N THR A 363 13.99 -1.19 35.46
CA THR A 363 15.14 -2.02 35.07
C THR A 363 15.92 -1.36 33.94
N GLU A 364 17.10 -1.90 33.63
CA GLU A 364 17.91 -1.41 32.51
C GLU A 364 17.15 -1.48 31.17
N GLN A 365 16.48 -2.61 30.89
CA GLN A 365 15.72 -2.77 29.65
C GLN A 365 14.52 -1.83 29.57
N GLU A 366 13.75 -1.68 30.65
CA GLU A 366 12.63 -0.73 30.69
C GLU A 366 13.11 0.71 30.53
N SER A 367 14.28 1.03 31.09
CA SER A 367 14.91 2.33 30.90
C SER A 367 15.27 2.59 29.43
N GLU A 368 15.80 1.59 28.71
CA GLU A 368 16.07 1.71 27.26
C GLU A 368 14.78 1.95 26.46
N TRP A 369 13.69 1.25 26.79
CA TRP A 369 12.39 1.47 26.14
C TRP A 369 11.82 2.88 26.42
N ILE A 370 11.94 3.35 27.66
CA ILE A 370 11.55 4.72 28.03
C ILE A 370 12.42 5.76 27.32
N VAL A 371 13.72 5.51 27.17
CA VAL A 371 14.63 6.40 26.42
C VAL A 371 14.22 6.49 24.94
N ALA A 372 13.93 5.35 24.31
CA ALA A 372 13.55 5.27 22.91
C ALA A 372 12.30 6.10 22.60
N THR A 373 11.19 5.86 23.30
CA THR A 373 9.94 6.62 23.09
C THR A 373 10.02 8.05 23.65
N GLY A 374 10.74 8.25 24.74
CA GLY A 374 10.83 9.53 25.43
C GLY A 374 11.42 10.64 24.55
N PHE A 375 12.45 10.34 23.76
CA PHE A 375 13.07 11.34 22.88
C PHE A 375 12.13 11.86 21.80
N LEU A 376 11.40 10.98 21.14
CA LEU A 376 10.50 11.35 20.05
C LEU A 376 9.32 12.20 20.54
N ARG A 377 8.87 11.94 21.78
CA ARG A 377 7.87 12.77 22.45
C ARG A 377 8.36 14.19 22.79
N MET A 378 9.68 14.43 22.78
CA MET A 378 10.28 15.77 22.96
C MET A 378 10.36 16.60 21.65
N GLY A 379 9.62 16.24 20.60
CA GLY A 379 9.64 16.92 19.29
C GLY A 379 9.50 18.45 19.35
N PRO A 380 9.83 19.19 18.27
CA PRO A 380 10.02 20.65 18.26
C PRO A 380 8.71 21.48 18.39
N TRP A 381 7.67 20.91 18.98
CA TRP A 381 6.31 21.42 18.90
C TRP A 381 6.06 22.54 19.91
N ASP A 382 5.86 23.74 19.39
CA ASP A 382 5.07 24.73 20.09
C ASP A 382 3.58 24.43 19.85
N ASN A 383 2.96 23.71 20.79
CA ASN A 383 1.53 23.44 20.74
C ASN A 383 0.69 24.66 21.19
N ALA A 384 1.32 25.85 21.35
CA ALA A 384 0.57 27.05 21.65
C ALA A 384 -0.53 27.25 20.61
N MET A 385 -1.76 27.42 21.11
CA MET A 385 -2.97 27.68 20.32
C MET A 385 -3.57 26.49 19.55
N VAL A 386 -3.14 25.24 19.80
CA VAL A 386 -3.79 24.03 19.24
C VAL A 386 -4.60 23.30 20.31
N LYS A 387 -5.80 22.79 19.96
CA LYS A 387 -6.59 21.97 20.90
C LYS A 387 -5.86 20.67 21.20
N ALA A 388 -5.88 20.21 22.45
CA ALA A 388 -5.16 19.00 22.87
C ALA A 388 -5.41 17.74 22.00
N PRO A 389 -6.65 17.45 21.54
CA PRO A 389 -6.88 16.30 20.64
C PRO A 389 -6.20 16.45 19.29
N GLU A 390 -6.14 17.66 18.75
CA GLU A 390 -5.52 17.98 17.46
C GLU A 390 -3.99 17.93 17.57
N ALA A 391 -3.43 18.50 18.64
CA ALA A 391 -2.00 18.41 18.94
C ALA A 391 -1.52 16.95 19.04
N ARG A 392 -2.35 16.07 19.64
CA ARG A 392 -2.07 14.63 19.68
C ARG A 392 -2.04 14.00 18.27
N GLN A 393 -2.94 14.39 17.37
CA GLN A 393 -2.93 13.86 16.00
C GLN A 393 -1.72 14.35 15.21
N ILE A 394 -1.37 15.64 15.32
CA ILE A 394 -0.17 16.21 14.68
C ILE A 394 1.08 15.46 15.16
N PHE A 395 1.18 15.19 16.45
CA PHE A 395 2.28 14.41 17.01
C PHE A 395 2.35 13.01 16.41
N LEU A 396 1.23 12.28 16.38
CA LEU A 396 1.19 10.93 15.81
C LEU A 396 1.55 10.93 14.32
N ASP A 397 1.07 11.93 13.58
CA ASP A 397 1.36 12.08 12.15
C ASP A 397 2.86 12.33 11.89
N ASP A 398 3.51 13.26 12.60
CA ASP A 398 4.94 13.52 12.40
C ASP A 398 5.81 12.35 12.86
N VAL A 399 5.44 11.66 13.94
CA VAL A 399 6.10 10.42 14.34
C VAL A 399 5.99 9.42 13.20
N VAL A 400 4.77 9.06 12.78
CA VAL A 400 4.56 8.08 11.69
C VAL A 400 5.27 8.51 10.41
N ASN A 401 5.27 9.78 10.06
CA ASN A 401 5.98 10.30 8.90
C ASN A 401 7.50 10.18 9.06
N SER A 402 8.06 10.53 10.22
CA SER A 402 9.50 10.41 10.49
C SER A 402 9.96 8.96 10.41
N PHE A 403 9.17 8.00 10.88
CA PHE A 403 9.47 6.57 10.80
C PHE A 403 9.21 5.98 9.41
N GLY A 404 8.17 6.43 8.72
CA GLY A 404 7.79 5.95 7.39
C GLY A 404 8.66 6.50 6.27
N GLN A 405 9.40 7.59 6.50
CA GLN A 405 10.41 8.12 5.58
C GLN A 405 11.78 7.48 5.76
N THR A 406 11.98 6.68 6.82
CA THR A 406 13.23 5.96 7.01
C THR A 406 13.22 4.68 6.18
N PHE A 407 13.96 4.75 5.07
CA PHE A 407 14.16 3.76 4.01
C PHE A 407 13.22 3.84 2.81
#